data_AF-A0A9Q0K4X6-F1
#
_entry.id   AF-A0A9Q0K4X6-F1
#
_cell.length_a   1.000
_cell.length_b   1.000
_cell.length_c   1.000
_cell.angle_alpha   90.00
_cell.angle_beta   90.00
_cell.angle_gamma   90.00
#
_symmetry.space_group_name_H-M   'P 1'
#
loop_
_entity.id
_entity.type
_entity.pdbx_description
1 polymer ?
#
loop_
_entity_poly.entity_id
_entity_poly.type
_entity_poly.pdbx_seq_one_letter_code
_entity_poly.pdbx_strand_id
1 'polypeptide(L)'
;MSVMEMSHRGKEFLSIIEKAEADLRKLLYIPSDYKVLFLQGGATTQFSVIPLNLCKPDDPVDYLVTGSWGDKAFKDAQKFCKPNVIWSGKFLKYTKIPSFDALQQI
;
A
#
# COMPACT_ATOMS: atom_id res chain seq x y z
N MET A 1 0.84 -16.20 -28.13
CA MET A 1 1.42 -14.88 -27.83
C MET A 1 1.62 -14.79 -26.34
N SER A 2 2.79 -14.37 -25.89
CA SER A 2 3.03 -13.96 -24.51
C SER A 2 2.18 -12.72 -24.19
N VAL A 3 1.80 -12.53 -22.92
CA VAL A 3 1.09 -11.30 -22.47
C VAL A 3 1.86 -10.03 -22.86
N MET A 4 3.19 -10.11 -22.85
CA MET A 4 4.09 -9.00 -23.21
C MET A 4 4.04 -8.62 -24.70
N GLU A 5 3.50 -9.49 -25.55
CA GLU A 5 3.44 -9.31 -27.00
C GLU A 5 2.04 -8.91 -27.47
N MET A 6 1.04 -8.96 -26.58
CA MET A 6 -0.34 -8.62 -26.89
C MET A 6 -0.58 -7.10 -26.81
N SER A 7 -1.52 -6.62 -27.61
CA SER A 7 -2.07 -5.27 -27.39
C SER A 7 -2.85 -5.25 -26.07
N HIS A 8 -2.52 -4.32 -25.17
CA HIS A 8 -3.25 -4.12 -23.90
C HIS A 8 -4.72 -3.67 -24.09
N ARG A 9 -5.11 -3.31 -25.32
CA ARG A 9 -6.48 -2.96 -25.69
C ARG A 9 -7.19 -4.07 -26.48
N GLY A 10 -6.47 -5.14 -26.80
CA GLY A 10 -7.01 -6.31 -27.50
C GLY A 10 -7.92 -7.13 -26.58
N LYS A 11 -8.86 -7.86 -27.17
CA LYS A 11 -9.83 -8.67 -26.43
C LYS A 11 -9.14 -9.75 -25.59
N GLU A 12 -8.03 -10.28 -26.09
CA GLU A 12 -7.23 -11.30 -25.44
C GLU A 12 -6.66 -10.79 -24.11
N PHE A 13 -6.00 -9.61 -24.11
CA PHE A 13 -5.47 -9.01 -22.89
C PHE A 13 -6.57 -8.60 -21.92
N LEU A 14 -7.65 -8.00 -22.43
CA LEU A 14 -8.80 -7.61 -21.59
C LEU A 14 -9.37 -8.82 -20.84
N SER A 15 -9.51 -9.97 -21.51
CA SER A 15 -9.98 -11.19 -20.86
C SER A 15 -9.06 -11.66 -19.72
N ILE A 16 -7.75 -11.43 -19.84
CA ILE A 16 -6.76 -11.83 -18.83
C ILE A 16 -6.86 -10.92 -17.60
N ILE A 17 -6.88 -9.60 -17.77
CA ILE A 17 -6.93 -8.66 -16.65
C ILE A 17 -8.27 -8.71 -15.92
N GLU A 18 -9.39 -8.87 -16.64
CA GLU A 18 -10.72 -9.03 -16.05
C GLU A 18 -10.82 -10.32 -15.23
N LYS A 19 -10.29 -11.43 -15.77
CA LYS A 19 -10.24 -12.70 -15.05
C LYS A 19 -9.34 -12.60 -13.81
N ALA A 20 -8.17 -11.97 -13.92
CA ALA A 20 -7.26 -11.78 -12.80
C ALA A 20 -7.89 -10.93 -11.67
N GLU A 21 -8.62 -9.86 -12.01
CA GLU A 21 -9.38 -9.08 -11.04
C GLU A 21 -10.46 -9.95 -10.37
N ALA A 22 -11.27 -10.66 -11.16
CA ALA A 22 -12.35 -11.49 -10.64
C ALA A 22 -11.84 -12.61 -9.71
N ASP A 23 -10.75 -13.28 -10.08
CA ASP A 23 -10.12 -14.31 -9.28
C ASP A 23 -9.58 -13.75 -7.95
N LEU A 24 -8.92 -12.57 -7.98
CA LEU A 24 -8.41 -11.92 -6.77
C LEU A 24 -9.54 -11.50 -5.83
N ARG A 25 -10.61 -10.91 -6.38
CA ARG A 25 -11.81 -10.54 -5.61
C ARG A 25 -12.43 -11.75 -4.93
N LYS A 26 -12.56 -12.87 -5.66
CA LYS A 26 -13.10 -14.12 -5.12
C LYS A 26 -12.22 -14.69 -4.02
N LEU A 27 -10.90 -14.70 -4.22
CA LEU A 27 -9.94 -15.30 -3.28
C LEU A 27 -9.86 -14.55 -1.95
N LEU A 28 -9.89 -13.21 -2.00
CA LEU A 28 -9.74 -12.35 -0.83
C LEU A 28 -11.07 -11.78 -0.31
N TYR A 29 -12.20 -12.21 -0.87
CA TYR A 29 -13.54 -11.72 -0.54
C TYR A 29 -13.66 -10.18 -0.62
N ILE A 30 -13.11 -9.58 -1.67
CA ILE A 30 -13.08 -8.11 -1.84
C ILE A 30 -14.48 -7.62 -2.23
N PRO A 31 -15.11 -6.72 -1.45
CA PRO A 31 -16.44 -6.22 -1.74
C PRO A 31 -16.47 -5.26 -2.94
N SER A 32 -17.67 -5.02 -3.49
CA SER A 32 -17.86 -4.28 -4.75
C SER A 32 -17.58 -2.78 -4.65
N ASP A 33 -17.58 -2.23 -3.44
CA ASP A 33 -17.27 -0.83 -3.12
C ASP A 33 -15.76 -0.55 -3.07
N TYR A 34 -14.90 -1.57 -3.16
CA TYR A 34 -13.45 -1.43 -3.31
C TYR A 34 -13.01 -1.61 -4.77
N LYS A 35 -12.04 -0.80 -5.20
CA LYS A 35 -11.37 -0.94 -6.51
C LYS A 35 -10.12 -1.80 -6.41
N VAL A 36 -9.90 -2.65 -7.40
CA VAL A 36 -8.67 -3.45 -7.56
C VAL A 36 -7.85 -2.84 -8.69
N LEU A 37 -6.58 -2.51 -8.42
CA LEU A 37 -5.69 -1.88 -9.39
C LEU A 37 -4.42 -2.72 -9.57
N PHE A 38 -4.00 -2.90 -10.82
CA PHE A 38 -2.72 -3.52 -11.18
C PHE A 38 -1.75 -2.41 -11.63
N LEU A 39 -0.83 -2.02 -10.75
CA LEU A 39 0.05 -0.86 -10.95
C LEU A 39 1.53 -1.27 -11.08
N GLN A 40 2.27 -0.47 -11.83
CA GLN A 40 3.73 -0.59 -11.94
C GLN A 40 4.45 0.10 -10.75
N GLY A 41 5.78 0.00 -10.70
CA GLY A 41 6.61 0.67 -9.68
C GLY A 41 6.82 -0.11 -8.38
N GLY A 42 6.06 -1.19 -8.17
CA GLY A 42 6.20 -2.05 -6.99
C GLY A 42 5.85 -1.36 -5.68
N ALA A 43 6.13 -2.02 -4.56
CA ALA A 43 5.71 -1.57 -3.23
C ALA A 43 6.31 -0.21 -2.83
N THR A 44 7.58 0.05 -3.18
CA THR A 44 8.25 1.30 -2.82
C THR A 44 7.60 2.51 -3.48
N THR A 45 7.13 2.41 -4.73
CA THR A 45 6.38 3.50 -5.36
C THR A 45 5.07 3.79 -4.62
N GLN A 46 4.44 2.76 -4.05
CA GLN A 46 3.20 2.95 -3.27
C GLN A 46 3.43 3.72 -1.96
N PHE A 47 4.65 3.78 -1.43
CA PHE A 47 4.96 4.64 -0.28
C PHE A 47 4.70 6.13 -0.58
N SER A 48 4.91 6.56 -1.82
CA SER A 48 4.58 7.92 -2.27
C SER A 48 3.12 8.05 -2.72
N VAL A 49 2.60 7.05 -3.44
CA VAL A 49 1.24 7.10 -4.01
C VAL A 49 0.17 7.18 -2.92
N ILE A 50 0.33 6.45 -1.80
CA ILE A 50 -0.62 6.48 -0.69
C ILE A 50 -0.85 7.90 -0.16
N PRO A 51 0.16 8.65 0.34
CA PRO A 51 -0.08 10.01 0.83
C PRO A 51 -0.52 10.97 -0.27
N LEU A 52 -0.03 10.83 -1.51
CA LEU A 52 -0.46 11.68 -2.64
C LEU A 52 -1.94 11.53 -3.02
N ASN A 53 -2.56 10.40 -2.71
CA ASN A 53 -3.97 10.14 -3.04
C ASN A 53 -4.91 10.29 -1.84
N LEU A 54 -4.42 10.06 -0.62
CA LEU A 54 -5.26 9.99 0.59
C LEU A 54 -5.09 11.17 1.53
N CYS A 55 -4.07 12.01 1.34
CA CYS A 55 -3.72 13.07 2.28
C CYS A 55 -3.48 14.40 1.58
N LYS A 56 -3.67 15.48 2.31
CA LYS A 56 -3.13 16.81 2.00
C LYS A 56 -1.77 17.00 2.68
N PRO A 57 -0.94 17.95 2.22
CA PRO A 57 0.39 18.19 2.78
C PRO A 57 0.44 18.41 4.30
N ASP A 58 -0.62 18.99 4.88
CA ASP A 58 -0.70 19.29 6.32
C ASP A 58 -1.47 18.25 7.14
N ASP A 59 -2.01 17.21 6.50
CA ASP A 59 -2.79 16.20 7.22
C ASP A 59 -1.88 15.39 8.16
N PRO A 60 -2.30 15.17 9.42
CA PRO A 60 -1.63 14.25 10.33
C PRO A 60 -1.86 12.81 9.88
N VAL A 61 -0.78 12.02 9.79
CA VAL A 61 -0.86 10.61 9.36
C VAL A 61 -0.05 9.72 10.28
N ASP A 62 -0.71 8.76 10.92
CA ASP A 62 -0.04 7.86 11.85
C ASP A 62 0.64 6.67 11.16
N TYR A 63 1.90 6.44 11.51
CA TYR A 63 2.73 5.32 11.05
C TYR A 63 3.14 4.44 12.22
N LEU A 64 2.81 3.14 12.11
CA LEU A 64 3.30 2.09 12.99
C LEU A 64 4.52 1.40 12.36
N VAL A 65 5.71 1.61 12.94
CA VAL A 65 6.98 1.15 12.34
C VAL A 65 7.48 -0.14 12.99
N THR A 66 7.15 -1.28 12.39
CA THR A 66 7.52 -2.63 12.88
C THR A 66 8.69 -3.27 12.16
N GLY A 67 9.32 -2.58 11.20
CA GLY A 67 10.41 -3.14 10.40
C GLY A 67 11.00 -2.16 9.40
N SER A 68 11.92 -2.66 8.57
CA SER A 68 12.62 -1.86 7.56
C SER A 68 11.70 -1.24 6.50
N TRP A 69 10.61 -1.92 6.13
CA TRP A 69 9.62 -1.40 5.19
C TRP A 69 8.83 -0.23 5.75
N GLY A 70 8.40 -0.32 7.01
CA GLY A 70 7.73 0.78 7.71
C GLY A 70 8.62 2.02 7.86
N ASP A 71 9.90 1.82 8.19
CA ASP A 71 10.89 2.91 8.29
C ASP A 71 11.07 3.64 6.94
N LYS A 72 11.12 2.89 5.84
CA LYS A 72 11.20 3.46 4.48
C LYS A 72 9.90 4.19 4.09
N ALA A 73 8.74 3.60 4.37
CA ALA A 73 7.45 4.20 4.04
C ALA A 73 7.22 5.51 4.81
N PHE A 74 7.53 5.53 6.11
CA PHE A 74 7.45 6.73 6.94
C PHE A 74 8.36 7.86 6.40
N LYS A 75 9.63 7.54 6.09
CA LYS A 75 10.58 8.52 5.54
C LYS A 75 10.12 9.09 4.20
N ASP A 76 9.51 8.27 3.35
CA ASP A 76 9.02 8.75 2.05
C ASP A 76 7.78 9.64 2.20
N ALA A 77 6.87 9.31 3.12
CA ALA A 77 5.66 10.07 3.40
C ALA A 77 5.94 11.51 3.87
N GLN A 78 7.08 11.77 4.53
CA GLN A 78 7.50 13.11 4.97
C GLN A 78 7.59 14.14 3.82
N LYS A 79 7.68 13.68 2.57
CA LYS A 79 7.68 14.56 1.39
C LYS A 79 6.30 15.08 1.01
N PHE A 80 5.24 14.43 1.48
CA PHE A 80 3.88 14.58 0.94
C PHE A 80 2.81 14.86 2.00
N CYS A 81 3.08 14.59 3.28
CA CYS A 81 2.17 14.87 4.40
C CYS A 81 2.94 15.16 5.71
N LYS A 82 2.24 15.25 6.84
CA LYS A 82 2.83 15.34 8.20
C LYS A 82 2.72 14.00 8.93
N PRO A 83 3.57 13.00 8.62
CA PRO A 83 3.47 11.71 9.27
C PRO A 83 4.01 11.76 10.70
N ASN A 84 3.37 11.03 11.59
CA ASN A 84 3.76 10.82 12.99
C ASN A 84 4.07 9.34 13.23
N VAL A 85 5.12 9.03 13.99
CA VAL A 85 5.41 7.65 14.38
C VAL A 85 4.75 7.37 15.72
N ILE A 86 3.62 6.66 15.70
CA ILE A 86 2.87 6.33 16.92
C ILE A 86 3.54 5.23 17.75
N TRP A 87 4.39 4.42 17.11
CA TRP A 87 5.27 3.45 17.76
C TRP A 87 6.33 2.94 16.77
N SER A 88 7.53 2.63 17.26
CA SER A 88 8.59 2.01 16.47
C SER A 88 9.26 0.85 17.20
N GLY A 89 9.37 -0.32 16.55
CA GLY A 89 10.02 -1.50 17.12
C GLY A 89 11.53 -1.49 17.04
N LYS A 90 12.13 -0.39 16.56
CA LYS A 90 13.57 -0.28 16.32
C LYS A 90 14.40 -0.51 17.59
N PHE A 91 13.93 -0.03 18.75
CA PHE A 91 14.58 -0.25 20.04
C PHE A 91 14.60 -1.73 20.47
N LEU A 92 13.70 -2.56 19.93
CA LEU A 92 13.62 -4.01 20.15
C LEU A 92 14.14 -4.82 18.97
N LYS A 93 14.85 -4.20 18.02
CA LYS A 93 15.31 -4.84 16.77
C LYS A 93 14.17 -5.51 15.98
N TYR A 94 12.97 -4.95 16.03
CA TYR A 94 11.78 -5.43 15.30
C TYR A 94 11.36 -6.86 15.66
N THR A 95 11.61 -7.30 16.89
CA THR A 95 11.27 -8.66 17.37
C THR A 95 9.91 -8.76 18.08
N LYS A 96 9.24 -7.63 18.27
CA LYS A 96 7.94 -7.53 18.95
C LYS A 96 7.07 -6.48 18.26
N ILE A 97 5.76 -6.55 18.50
CA ILE A 97 4.77 -5.55 18.11
C ILE A 97 4.02 -5.09 19.37
N PRO A 98 3.52 -3.84 19.43
CA PRO A 98 2.77 -3.35 20.57
C PRO A 98 1.36 -3.96 20.59
N SER A 99 0.71 -3.97 21.75
CA SER A 99 -0.75 -4.12 21.81
C SER A 99 -1.42 -2.87 21.25
N PHE A 100 -2.68 -2.98 20.84
CA PHE A 100 -3.43 -1.83 20.33
C PHE A 100 -3.52 -0.71 21.37
N ASP A 101 -3.78 -1.04 22.63
CA ASP A 101 -3.89 -0.08 23.74
C ASP A 101 -2.60 0.68 24.05
N ALA A 102 -1.45 0.19 23.58
CA ALA A 102 -0.15 0.85 23.79
C ALA A 102 0.17 1.88 22.70
N LEU A 103 -0.68 2.03 21.67
CA LEU A 103 -0.50 2.98 20.58
C LEU A 103 -0.99 4.38 20.99
N GLN A 104 -0.21 5.41 20.67
CA GLN A 104 -0.58 6.81 20.86
C GLN A 104 -1.02 7.40 19.52
N GLN A 105 -2.28 7.15 19.14
CA GLN A 105 -2.89 7.64 17.91
C GLN A 105 -3.31 9.12 18.05
N ILE A 106 -3.37 9.84 16.93
CA ILE A 106 -3.84 11.23 16.83
C ILE A 106 -5.37 11.30 16.91
#